data_AF-A0A6M0LIH8-F1
#
_entry.id   AF-A0A6M0LIH8-F1
#
_cell.length_a   1.000
_cell.length_b   1.000
_cell.length_c   1.000
_cell.angle_alpha   90.00
_cell.angle_beta   90.00
_cell.angle_gamma   90.00
#
_symmetry.space_group_name_H-M   'P 1'
#
loop_
_entity.id
_entity.type
_entity.pdbx_description
1 polymer ?
#
loop_
_entity_poly.entity_id
_entity_poly.type
_entity_poly.pdbx_seq_one_letter_code
_entity_poly.pdbx_strand_id
1 'polypeptide(L)'
;MKKKLAAALLSLAVSATTLFAPITVKAANTIYNNETGNQDGYDYELWKDTGNTSMTLNAGGTFECSWSNINNALFRKGKKFDSTKTYKEIGNISFDYGCDYNPNGNSYLCVYGWTVDPLVEYYIVDSWGTWRPPGGTPRGQIQVDGGTYDVYVTTRENAPSIQGDTTFTQYFSVRTTKRTSGTISVSEHFKAWENMGLPCGKLYEAALNIEGYQSSGTANVYKNNMTIGGSSSGSNNSGNQGSSQGNNGGNSNAGNNLVTVNDSDKIQCENMTKSGQYAGNISSPFSGVALYANNDTVKFNQNFTSGTHDFTLRGCSNNDNMARVDLKIGGQYKGTFYYGDSYPAEYTIKNVSHGTGNQTVELVVTADDGQWDAYIDWLGIGGISSQGGASPSPSTGNGNSGGNTGNKKVVALTFDDGPSSTTDQVLDVLEQYNVKATFFLIGQNVNSNTMATMQRQVNMGCELASHSYTHEDMAYMSPNDIKNQMYWTSSAINNTVGVEPKFFRPPYISVSNTMYQNIDVPFIQGTMHNDWESGTSSSQIVNSVLSSTKDGDIILLHDFQGNSKTVQALPQIIEGLQNQGYQFVTVSELFQIKGVNPNVEYKIWSNANQ
;
A
#
# COMPACT_ATOMS: atom_id res chain seq x y z
N MET A 1 -26.84 -75.74 1.51
CA MET A 1 -27.53 -75.69 2.83
C MET A 1 -26.66 -74.92 3.82
N LYS A 2 -27.23 -74.07 4.70
CA LYS A 2 -26.68 -73.53 5.98
C LYS A 2 -25.36 -72.71 5.86
N LYS A 3 -25.28 -71.43 6.29
CA LYS A 3 -25.02 -70.93 7.68
C LYS A 3 -23.79 -71.60 8.32
N LYS A 4 -22.81 -70.94 8.96
CA LYS A 4 -22.52 -69.53 9.40
C LYS A 4 -21.00 -69.25 9.07
N LEU A 5 -20.25 -68.22 9.49
CA LEU A 5 -20.38 -67.13 10.49
C LEU A 5 -19.61 -65.87 10.00
N ALA A 6 -18.91 -65.14 10.89
CA ALA A 6 -18.01 -64.01 10.63
C ALA A 6 -16.82 -64.03 11.61
N ALA A 7 -15.71 -63.37 11.24
CA ALA A 7 -14.65 -62.94 12.17
C ALA A 7 -14.06 -61.62 11.66
N ALA A 8 -13.91 -60.64 12.55
CA ALA A 8 -13.40 -59.32 12.21
C ALA A 8 -11.87 -59.26 12.34
N LEU A 9 -11.22 -58.46 11.49
CA LEU A 9 -9.86 -57.98 11.69
C LEU A 9 -9.87 -56.45 11.66
N LEU A 10 -9.36 -55.86 12.74
CA LEU A 10 -9.45 -54.44 13.05
C LEU A 10 -8.26 -53.70 12.40
N SER A 11 -8.53 -52.80 11.46
CA SER A 11 -7.49 -51.94 10.87
C SER A 11 -7.27 -50.68 11.70
N LEU A 12 -6.12 -50.56 12.36
CA LEU A 12 -5.63 -49.27 12.85
C LEU A 12 -4.98 -48.51 11.68
N ALA A 13 -5.62 -47.44 11.23
CA ALA A 13 -5.00 -46.42 10.40
C ALA A 13 -4.86 -45.14 11.23
N VAL A 14 -3.64 -44.79 11.62
CA VAL A 14 -3.34 -43.51 12.28
C VAL A 14 -3.18 -42.46 11.18
N SER A 15 -4.15 -41.56 11.07
CA SER A 15 -4.06 -40.39 10.19
C SER A 15 -3.58 -39.19 11.01
N ALA A 16 -2.42 -38.65 10.68
CA ALA A 16 -1.88 -37.45 11.31
C ALA A 16 -2.32 -36.21 10.52
N THR A 17 -3.23 -35.42 11.07
CA THR A 17 -3.66 -34.14 10.47
C THR A 17 -2.73 -33.00 10.87
N THR A 18 -1.96 -32.49 9.91
CA THR A 18 -1.20 -31.24 10.05
C THR A 18 -2.08 -30.03 9.70
N LEU A 19 -2.16 -29.08 10.62
CA LEU A 19 -2.87 -27.81 10.46
C LEU A 19 -1.96 -26.79 9.76
N PHE A 20 -2.44 -26.17 8.69
CA PHE A 20 -1.81 -24.98 8.08
C PHE A 20 -2.69 -23.75 8.30
N ALA A 21 -2.06 -22.65 8.71
CA ALA A 21 -2.71 -21.34 8.84
C ALA A 21 -2.54 -20.53 7.54
N PRO A 22 -3.56 -19.82 7.06
CA PRO A 22 -3.48 -19.05 5.81
C PRO A 22 -2.74 -17.71 5.98
N ILE A 23 -2.01 -17.32 4.93
CA ILE A 23 -1.28 -16.05 4.82
C ILE A 23 -2.13 -15.09 3.96
N THR A 24 -2.19 -13.81 4.33
CA THR A 24 -2.98 -12.79 3.61
C THR A 24 -2.10 -11.93 2.70
N VAL A 25 -2.51 -11.76 1.44
CA VAL A 25 -1.86 -10.89 0.43
C VAL A 25 -2.52 -9.49 0.47
N LYS A 26 -1.73 -8.42 0.31
CA LYS A 26 -2.22 -7.03 0.24
C LYS A 26 -2.66 -6.68 -1.19
N ALA A 27 -3.77 -5.93 -1.33
CA ALA A 27 -4.19 -5.37 -2.61
C ALA A 27 -3.35 -4.14 -3.02
N ALA A 28 -3.21 -3.89 -4.32
CA ALA A 28 -2.44 -2.78 -4.87
C ALA A 28 -3.28 -1.48 -4.97
N ASN A 29 -2.68 -0.34 -4.69
CA ASN A 29 -3.33 0.98 -4.71
C ASN A 29 -3.18 1.65 -6.09
N THR A 30 -4.25 2.14 -6.72
CA THR A 30 -4.17 2.79 -8.05
C THR A 30 -4.64 4.24 -8.00
N ILE A 31 -3.73 5.15 -8.37
CA ILE A 31 -3.92 6.61 -8.35
C ILE A 31 -4.20 7.11 -9.76
N TYR A 32 -5.19 7.99 -9.93
CA TYR A 32 -5.54 8.56 -11.24
C TYR A 32 -5.26 10.06 -11.37
N ASN A 33 -5.13 10.79 -10.25
CA ASN A 33 -5.00 12.25 -10.20
C ASN A 33 -3.81 12.69 -9.35
N ASN A 34 -3.48 13.99 -9.40
CA ASN A 34 -2.26 14.51 -8.80
C ASN A 34 -2.22 14.19 -7.30
N GLU A 35 -1.23 13.39 -6.91
CA GLU A 35 -1.12 12.83 -5.57
C GLU A 35 0.34 12.59 -5.24
N THR A 36 0.73 12.86 -3.99
CA THR A 36 2.03 12.48 -3.44
C THR A 36 1.83 11.88 -2.06
N GLY A 37 2.70 10.93 -1.71
CA GLY A 37 2.66 10.26 -0.42
C GLY A 37 3.89 9.38 -0.23
N ASN A 38 3.84 8.48 0.74
CA ASN A 38 4.87 7.47 0.96
C ASN A 38 4.24 6.08 0.98
N GLN A 39 4.84 5.12 0.27
CA GLN A 39 4.50 3.71 0.33
C GLN A 39 5.78 2.89 0.47
N ASP A 40 5.80 1.99 1.45
CA ASP A 40 6.91 1.06 1.72
C ASP A 40 8.29 1.75 1.84
N GLY A 41 8.31 2.99 2.38
CA GLY A 41 9.50 3.81 2.55
C GLY A 41 9.83 4.74 1.37
N TYR A 42 9.24 4.48 0.20
CA TYR A 42 9.41 5.27 -1.02
C TYR A 42 8.40 6.40 -1.09
N ASP A 43 8.89 7.61 -1.28
CA ASP A 43 8.07 8.77 -1.57
C ASP A 43 7.63 8.67 -3.04
N TYR A 44 6.32 8.70 -3.28
CA TYR A 44 5.72 8.62 -4.62
C TYR A 44 5.10 9.94 -5.03
N GLU A 45 4.98 10.14 -6.34
CA GLU A 45 4.21 11.23 -6.91
C GLU A 45 3.65 10.86 -8.30
N LEU A 46 2.35 11.04 -8.47
CA LEU A 46 1.71 11.23 -9.76
C LEU A 46 1.46 12.73 -9.92
N TRP A 47 1.91 13.31 -11.02
CA TRP A 47 1.58 14.68 -11.40
C TRP A 47 1.20 14.73 -12.88
N LYS A 48 0.14 15.47 -13.23
CA LYS A 48 -0.19 15.85 -14.60
C LYS A 48 -0.78 17.26 -14.66
N ASP A 49 -0.79 17.85 -15.84
CA ASP A 49 -1.56 19.06 -16.13
C ASP A 49 -2.98 18.77 -16.64
N THR A 50 -3.10 17.84 -17.58
CA THR A 50 -4.31 17.53 -18.35
C THR A 50 -4.25 16.09 -18.87
N GLY A 51 -5.38 15.55 -19.32
CA GLY A 51 -5.50 14.20 -19.87
C GLY A 51 -5.69 13.12 -18.81
N ASN A 52 -5.60 11.85 -19.24
CA ASN A 52 -5.89 10.69 -18.41
C ASN A 52 -4.60 9.97 -17.99
N THR A 53 -4.53 9.56 -16.73
CA THR A 53 -3.38 8.91 -16.12
C THR A 53 -3.82 7.86 -15.11
N SER A 54 -3.07 6.77 -14.97
CA SER A 54 -3.17 5.84 -13.83
C SER A 54 -1.77 5.47 -13.34
N MET A 55 -1.62 5.23 -12.04
CA MET A 55 -0.40 4.72 -11.41
C MET A 55 -0.74 3.73 -10.30
N THR A 56 -0.47 2.45 -10.53
CA THR A 56 -0.64 1.39 -9.54
C THR A 56 0.63 1.28 -8.71
N LEU A 57 0.55 1.61 -7.43
CA LEU A 57 1.66 1.53 -6.48
C LEU A 57 1.83 0.09 -6.01
N ASN A 58 2.81 -0.58 -6.62
CA ASN A 58 3.26 -1.93 -6.24
C ASN A 58 4.26 -1.87 -5.07
N ALA A 59 4.73 -3.02 -4.56
CA ALA A 59 5.55 -3.08 -3.34
C ALA A 59 6.89 -2.34 -3.45
N GLY A 60 7.34 -1.69 -2.37
CA GLY A 60 8.61 -0.97 -2.34
C GLY A 60 8.63 0.19 -3.34
N GLY A 61 9.72 0.33 -4.09
CA GLY A 61 9.85 1.36 -5.14
C GLY A 61 9.05 1.07 -6.41
N THR A 62 8.43 -0.10 -6.55
CA THR A 62 7.79 -0.52 -7.81
C THR A 62 6.44 0.17 -8.05
N PHE A 63 6.10 0.35 -9.32
CA PHE A 63 4.80 0.88 -9.76
C PHE A 63 4.52 0.55 -11.22
N GLU A 64 3.26 0.43 -11.58
CA GLU A 64 2.79 0.46 -12.96
C GLU A 64 2.17 1.81 -13.27
N CYS A 65 2.21 2.26 -14.52
CA CYS A 65 1.49 3.46 -14.94
C CYS A 65 0.97 3.36 -16.37
N SER A 66 -0.11 4.09 -16.64
CA SER A 66 -0.63 4.33 -17.99
C SER A 66 -0.97 5.81 -18.17
N TRP A 67 -0.85 6.30 -19.40
CA TRP A 67 -1.26 7.66 -19.75
C TRP A 67 -1.88 7.72 -21.14
N SER A 68 -2.83 8.63 -21.32
CA SER A 68 -3.41 8.93 -22.63
C SER A 68 -3.93 10.36 -22.72
N ASN A 69 -3.75 10.99 -23.88
CA ASN A 69 -4.20 12.35 -24.18
C ASN A 69 -3.71 13.42 -23.18
N ILE A 70 -2.53 13.22 -22.59
CA ILE A 70 -1.90 14.17 -21.67
C ILE A 70 -1.16 15.27 -22.44
N ASN A 71 -0.95 16.44 -21.82
CA ASN A 71 0.07 17.39 -22.30
C ASN A 71 1.39 17.12 -21.58
N ASN A 72 1.40 17.05 -20.24
CA ASN A 72 2.53 16.52 -19.48
C ASN A 72 2.06 15.67 -18.29
N ALA A 73 2.76 14.56 -18.03
CA ALA A 73 2.53 13.67 -16.88
C ALA A 73 3.83 13.05 -16.38
N LEU A 74 4.00 12.98 -15.05
CA LEU A 74 5.14 12.36 -14.36
C LEU A 74 4.63 11.33 -13.33
N PHE A 75 5.28 10.17 -13.30
CA PHE A 75 5.00 9.06 -12.40
C PHE A 75 6.31 8.62 -11.76
N ARG A 76 6.45 8.74 -10.43
CA ARG A 76 7.74 8.45 -9.78
C ARG A 76 7.64 7.86 -8.39
N LYS A 77 8.67 7.07 -8.03
CA LYS A 77 8.93 6.56 -6.67
C LYS A 77 10.42 6.66 -6.34
N GLY A 78 10.72 7.18 -5.15
CA GLY A 78 12.10 7.42 -4.70
C GLY A 78 12.17 7.93 -3.27
N LYS A 79 12.99 8.96 -3.05
CA LYS A 79 13.13 9.63 -1.75
C LYS A 79 13.06 11.14 -1.90
N LYS A 80 12.22 11.77 -1.08
CA LYS A 80 12.27 13.21 -0.79
C LYS A 80 13.13 13.45 0.46
N PHE A 81 13.87 14.54 0.46
CA PHE A 81 14.88 14.91 1.46
C PHE A 81 14.55 16.29 2.04
N ASP A 82 15.01 16.53 3.26
CA ASP A 82 14.75 17.79 4.01
C ASP A 82 15.49 19.03 3.46
N SER A 83 16.25 18.89 2.36
CA SER A 83 17.04 19.96 1.75
C SER A 83 18.11 20.56 2.68
N THR A 84 18.54 19.84 3.72
CA THR A 84 19.62 20.30 4.63
C THR A 84 21.02 19.86 4.21
N LYS A 85 21.13 18.76 3.46
CA LYS A 85 22.40 18.08 3.15
C LYS A 85 22.66 17.95 1.65
N THR A 86 23.94 18.04 1.28
CA THR A 86 24.43 17.63 -0.04
C THR A 86 24.44 16.10 -0.17
N TYR A 87 24.50 15.58 -1.41
CA TYR A 87 24.61 14.13 -1.64
C TYR A 87 25.84 13.50 -0.96
N LYS A 88 26.94 14.26 -0.78
CA LYS A 88 28.16 13.81 -0.09
C LYS A 88 27.92 13.54 1.40
N GLU A 89 27.05 14.32 2.04
CA GLU A 89 26.68 14.19 3.45
C GLU A 89 25.53 13.19 3.67
N ILE A 90 24.74 12.92 2.63
CA ILE A 90 23.73 11.86 2.58
C ILE A 90 24.39 10.48 2.40
N GLY A 91 25.51 10.43 1.65
CA GLY A 91 26.20 9.20 1.28
C GLY A 91 25.88 8.76 -0.14
N ASN A 92 26.48 7.65 -0.59
CA ASN A 92 26.31 7.16 -1.96
C ASN A 92 24.84 6.84 -2.25
N ILE A 93 24.34 7.31 -3.40
CA ILE A 93 22.99 7.08 -3.90
C ILE A 93 23.07 6.27 -5.19
N SER A 94 22.28 5.20 -5.28
CA SER A 94 22.11 4.39 -6.49
C SER A 94 20.69 3.83 -6.60
N PHE A 95 20.25 3.56 -7.83
CA PHE A 95 19.01 2.82 -8.11
C PHE A 95 19.35 1.54 -8.89
N ASP A 96 18.90 0.38 -8.42
CA ASP A 96 18.91 -0.87 -9.17
C ASP A 96 17.47 -1.20 -9.62
N TYR A 97 17.22 -1.09 -10.92
CA TYR A 97 15.87 -0.98 -11.47
C TYR A 97 15.60 -1.89 -12.68
N GLY A 98 14.33 -1.99 -13.05
CA GLY A 98 13.86 -2.72 -14.21
C GLY A 98 12.44 -2.28 -14.60
N CYS A 99 12.21 -2.08 -15.89
CA CYS A 99 10.95 -1.56 -16.41
C CYS A 99 10.56 -2.17 -17.77
N ASP A 100 9.32 -2.63 -17.89
CA ASP A 100 8.66 -2.94 -19.17
C ASP A 100 8.05 -1.64 -19.72
N TYR A 101 8.82 -0.97 -20.56
CA TYR A 101 8.60 0.43 -20.94
C TYR A 101 8.04 0.55 -22.37
N ASN A 102 6.76 0.93 -22.48
CA ASN A 102 5.98 0.89 -23.74
C ASN A 102 5.36 2.28 -24.09
N PRO A 103 6.18 3.31 -24.38
CA PRO A 103 5.67 4.64 -24.75
C PRO A 103 5.18 4.70 -26.21
N ASN A 104 4.07 5.41 -26.42
CA ASN A 104 3.54 5.79 -27.73
C ASN A 104 3.56 7.32 -27.90
N GLY A 105 4.75 7.85 -28.21
CA GLY A 105 5.01 9.28 -28.38
C GLY A 105 6.28 9.72 -27.63
N ASN A 106 6.36 10.99 -27.21
CA ASN A 106 7.48 11.47 -26.42
C ASN A 106 7.30 11.09 -24.94
N SER A 107 8.36 10.57 -24.32
CA SER A 107 8.36 10.02 -22.96
C SER A 107 9.79 9.67 -22.53
N TYR A 108 10.12 9.72 -21.23
CA TYR A 108 11.43 9.35 -20.68
C TYR A 108 11.31 8.34 -19.54
N LEU A 109 12.31 7.45 -19.44
CA LEU A 109 12.57 6.56 -18.31
C LEU A 109 13.92 6.98 -17.71
N CYS A 110 13.89 7.49 -16.48
CA CYS A 110 15.02 8.20 -15.89
C CYS A 110 15.02 8.15 -14.36
N VAL A 111 16.17 8.45 -13.73
CA VAL A 111 16.17 9.03 -12.39
C VAL A 111 15.98 10.54 -12.52
N TYR A 112 15.01 11.08 -11.81
CA TYR A 112 14.64 12.49 -11.74
C TYR A 112 14.88 13.03 -10.32
N GLY A 113 15.03 14.35 -10.19
CA GLY A 113 15.04 14.98 -8.88
C GLY A 113 15.39 16.45 -8.90
N TRP A 114 15.56 17.01 -7.71
CA TRP A 114 15.89 18.41 -7.50
C TRP A 114 17.00 18.59 -6.46
N THR A 115 17.81 19.63 -6.64
CA THR A 115 18.59 20.26 -5.57
C THR A 115 18.12 21.68 -5.31
N VAL A 116 18.41 22.20 -4.12
CA VAL A 116 18.30 23.63 -3.77
C VAL A 116 19.67 24.17 -3.34
N ASP A 117 19.87 25.49 -3.44
CA ASP A 117 21.17 26.14 -3.20
C ASP A 117 22.36 25.49 -3.95
N PRO A 118 22.37 25.44 -5.31
CA PRO A 118 21.42 26.08 -6.23
C PRO A 118 20.17 25.25 -6.56
N LEU A 119 19.12 25.95 -7.00
CA LEU A 119 17.91 25.33 -7.55
C LEU A 119 18.22 24.71 -8.92
N VAL A 120 18.21 23.38 -8.96
CA VAL A 120 18.49 22.60 -10.17
C VAL A 120 17.52 21.43 -10.25
N GLU A 121 16.85 21.29 -11.39
CA GLU A 121 16.13 20.06 -11.76
C GLU A 121 17.10 19.14 -12.50
N TYR A 122 17.08 17.83 -12.26
CA TYR A 122 18.03 16.94 -12.92
C TYR A 122 17.44 15.63 -13.39
N TYR A 123 18.08 15.08 -14.43
CA TYR A 123 17.66 13.86 -15.11
C TYR A 123 18.87 12.97 -15.42
N ILE A 124 18.76 11.68 -15.10
CA ILE A 124 19.66 10.62 -15.56
C ILE A 124 18.80 9.66 -16.40
N VAL A 125 18.84 9.82 -17.71
CA VAL A 125 17.92 9.22 -18.68
C VAL A 125 18.53 7.97 -19.29
N ASP A 126 17.88 6.83 -19.08
CA ASP A 126 18.31 5.51 -19.57
C ASP A 126 17.54 5.07 -20.83
N SER A 127 16.28 5.47 -20.97
CA SER A 127 15.48 5.24 -22.19
C SER A 127 14.51 6.40 -22.44
N TRP A 128 13.95 6.41 -23.65
CA TRP A 128 13.04 7.44 -24.14
C TRP A 128 12.08 6.86 -25.19
N GLY A 129 11.03 7.61 -25.53
CA GLY A 129 10.06 7.30 -26.58
C GLY A 129 10.58 7.66 -27.98
N THR A 130 9.84 8.51 -28.69
CA THR A 130 10.15 8.94 -30.07
C THR A 130 11.28 9.96 -30.17
N TRP A 131 11.58 10.72 -29.10
CA TRP A 131 12.61 11.77 -29.09
C TRP A 131 13.63 11.54 -27.98
N ARG A 132 14.91 11.79 -28.27
CA ARG A 132 16.00 11.70 -27.28
C ARG A 132 16.23 13.09 -26.65
N PRO A 133 16.05 13.25 -25.33
CA PRO A 133 16.26 14.54 -24.68
C PRO A 133 17.76 14.91 -24.56
N PRO A 134 18.08 16.17 -24.19
CA PRO A 134 17.21 17.35 -24.16
C PRO A 134 17.31 18.20 -25.45
N GLY A 135 18.07 17.74 -26.45
CA GLY A 135 18.52 18.55 -27.57
C GLY A 135 19.74 19.42 -27.25
N GLY A 136 20.22 20.17 -28.24
CA GLY A 136 21.44 20.97 -28.11
C GLY A 136 22.74 20.15 -28.19
N THR A 137 23.85 20.77 -27.78
CA THR A 137 25.20 20.18 -27.84
C THR A 137 25.63 19.69 -26.45
N PRO A 138 26.14 18.46 -26.30
CA PRO A 138 26.61 17.98 -25.00
C PRO A 138 27.86 18.73 -24.54
N ARG A 139 27.93 18.99 -23.23
CA ARG A 139 29.08 19.60 -22.53
C ARG A 139 30.24 18.61 -22.35
N GLY A 140 29.93 17.31 -22.30
CA GLY A 140 30.90 16.24 -22.12
C GLY A 140 30.22 14.88 -22.10
N GLN A 141 30.99 13.83 -21.79
CA GLN A 141 30.49 12.46 -21.64
C GLN A 141 31.00 11.84 -20.34
N ILE A 142 30.26 10.86 -19.84
CA ILE A 142 30.63 10.04 -18.69
C ILE A 142 30.47 8.55 -19.04
N GLN A 143 31.31 7.70 -18.45
CA GLN A 143 31.21 6.25 -18.56
C GLN A 143 30.95 5.66 -17.17
N VAL A 144 29.78 5.04 -17.00
CA VAL A 144 29.29 4.52 -15.72
C VAL A 144 28.23 3.45 -15.99
N ASP A 145 28.08 2.48 -15.09
CA ASP A 145 27.09 1.39 -15.17
C ASP A 145 27.08 0.62 -16.51
N GLY A 146 28.25 0.48 -17.16
CA GLY A 146 28.39 -0.15 -18.47
C GLY A 146 27.77 0.64 -19.63
N GLY A 147 27.43 1.92 -19.42
CA GLY A 147 26.91 2.84 -20.43
C GLY A 147 27.84 4.03 -20.69
N THR A 148 27.57 4.75 -21.77
CA THR A 148 28.05 6.12 -21.99
C THR A 148 26.86 7.06 -21.94
N TYR A 149 26.99 8.18 -21.23
CA TYR A 149 25.97 9.21 -21.15
C TYR A 149 26.56 10.54 -21.63
N ASP A 150 25.81 11.22 -22.49
CA ASP A 150 26.07 12.62 -22.86
C ASP A 150 25.56 13.53 -21.74
N VAL A 151 26.36 14.51 -21.33
CA VAL A 151 26.00 15.48 -20.29
C VAL A 151 25.55 16.79 -20.95
N TYR A 152 24.37 17.30 -20.56
CA TYR A 152 23.82 18.57 -21.05
C TYR A 152 23.44 19.49 -19.90
N VAL A 153 23.34 20.78 -20.21
CA VAL A 153 22.85 21.83 -19.32
C VAL A 153 21.87 22.69 -20.12
N THR A 154 20.69 22.95 -19.57
CA THR A 154 19.67 23.84 -20.15
C THR A 154 19.17 24.80 -19.07
N THR A 155 18.51 25.87 -19.49
CA THR A 155 17.85 26.82 -18.59
C THR A 155 16.35 26.79 -18.86
N ARG A 156 15.55 26.74 -17.79
CA ARG A 156 14.10 26.91 -17.83
C ARG A 156 13.79 28.31 -17.33
N GLU A 157 13.26 29.14 -18.22
CA GLU A 157 12.90 30.53 -17.91
C GLU A 157 11.47 30.62 -17.43
N ASN A 158 11.24 31.22 -16.25
CA ASN A 158 9.91 31.44 -15.64
C ASN A 158 8.97 30.23 -15.77
N ALA A 159 9.42 29.08 -15.27
CA ALA A 159 8.71 27.80 -15.34
C ALA A 159 8.35 27.28 -13.93
N PRO A 160 7.33 26.42 -13.80
CA PRO A 160 6.99 25.79 -12.53
C PRO A 160 8.16 25.00 -11.94
N SER A 161 8.34 25.10 -10.63
CA SER A 161 9.36 24.38 -9.86
C SER A 161 8.88 24.07 -8.45
N ILE A 162 9.68 23.33 -7.68
CA ILE A 162 9.48 23.10 -6.24
C ILE A 162 9.52 24.38 -5.38
N GLN A 163 9.89 25.53 -5.96
CA GLN A 163 9.88 26.86 -5.32
C GLN A 163 8.90 27.83 -6.02
N GLY A 164 7.92 27.32 -6.76
CA GLY A 164 6.99 28.10 -7.59
C GLY A 164 7.56 28.47 -8.96
N ASP A 165 6.88 29.36 -9.68
CA ASP A 165 7.32 29.79 -11.02
C ASP A 165 8.60 30.64 -10.90
N THR A 166 9.70 30.16 -11.49
CA THR A 166 11.01 30.82 -11.43
C THR A 166 11.91 30.41 -12.58
N THR A 167 13.09 31.04 -12.70
CA THR A 167 14.14 30.60 -13.63
C THR A 167 15.12 29.67 -12.91
N PHE A 168 15.36 28.49 -13.47
CA PHE A 168 16.26 27.48 -12.91
C PHE A 168 17.07 26.75 -13.99
N THR A 169 18.14 26.07 -13.57
CA THR A 169 18.98 25.28 -14.46
C THR A 169 18.52 23.83 -14.44
N GLN A 170 18.64 23.12 -15.57
CA GLN A 170 18.48 21.67 -15.62
C GLN A 170 19.79 20.98 -15.99
N TYR A 171 20.10 19.86 -15.33
CA TYR A 171 21.22 18.98 -15.69
C TYR A 171 20.70 17.66 -16.25
N PHE A 172 21.30 17.19 -17.34
CA PHE A 172 20.97 15.89 -17.92
C PHE A 172 22.23 15.03 -18.07
N SER A 173 22.14 13.76 -17.69
CA SER A 173 22.95 12.68 -18.26
C SER A 173 22.04 11.79 -19.10
N VAL A 174 22.23 11.73 -20.42
CA VAL A 174 21.38 10.94 -21.33
C VAL A 174 22.19 9.83 -21.96
N ARG A 175 21.76 8.58 -21.76
CA ARG A 175 22.45 7.40 -22.29
C ARG A 175 22.53 7.46 -23.82
N THR A 176 23.63 7.03 -24.42
CA THR A 176 23.80 7.06 -25.89
C THR A 176 22.97 5.98 -26.58
N THR A 177 22.66 4.89 -25.89
CA THR A 177 21.74 3.83 -26.33
C THR A 177 20.72 3.51 -25.23
N LYS A 178 19.49 3.17 -25.61
CA LYS A 178 18.39 2.87 -24.66
C LYS A 178 18.69 1.65 -23.80
N ARG A 179 18.32 1.71 -22.51
CA ARG A 179 18.35 0.62 -21.52
C ARG A 179 17.12 0.72 -20.62
N THR A 180 16.51 -0.40 -20.23
CA THR A 180 15.30 -0.39 -19.36
C THR A 180 15.48 -1.16 -18.05
N SER A 181 16.68 -1.66 -17.75
CA SER A 181 17.02 -2.29 -16.47
C SER A 181 18.52 -2.23 -16.17
N GLY A 182 18.88 -2.32 -14.88
CA GLY A 182 20.25 -2.31 -14.38
C GLY A 182 20.46 -1.30 -13.26
N THR A 183 21.71 -1.01 -12.92
CA THR A 183 22.06 0.00 -11.91
C THR A 183 22.25 1.38 -12.54
N ILE A 184 21.79 2.42 -11.85
CA ILE A 184 22.10 3.84 -12.09
C ILE A 184 22.81 4.38 -10.84
N SER A 185 24.11 4.64 -10.96
CA SER A 185 24.98 5.11 -9.88
C SER A 185 24.89 6.63 -9.71
N VAL A 186 23.76 7.13 -9.22
CA VAL A 186 23.42 8.57 -9.13
C VAL A 186 24.55 9.44 -8.56
N SER A 187 25.23 9.00 -7.50
CA SER A 187 26.36 9.75 -6.94
C SER A 187 27.57 9.88 -7.86
N GLU A 188 27.80 8.96 -8.79
CA GLU A 188 28.86 9.09 -9.81
C GLU A 188 28.47 10.10 -10.90
N HIS A 189 27.18 10.18 -11.27
CA HIS A 189 26.68 11.25 -12.13
C HIS A 189 26.89 12.62 -11.48
N PHE A 190 26.52 12.78 -10.20
CA PHE A 190 26.73 14.04 -9.46
C PHE A 190 28.21 14.42 -9.36
N LYS A 191 29.11 13.48 -9.01
CA LYS A 191 30.56 13.72 -9.01
C LYS A 191 31.06 14.18 -10.38
N ALA A 192 30.58 13.56 -11.46
CA ALA A 192 31.01 13.92 -12.81
C ALA A 192 30.46 15.28 -13.26
N TRP A 193 29.24 15.65 -12.87
CA TRP A 193 28.67 16.98 -13.12
C TRP A 193 29.48 18.06 -12.39
N GLU A 194 29.81 17.88 -11.10
CA GLU A 194 30.67 18.80 -10.36
C GLU A 194 32.05 18.96 -11.02
N ASN A 195 32.67 17.85 -11.48
CA ASN A 195 33.92 17.87 -12.22
C ASN A 195 33.83 18.62 -13.56
N MET A 196 32.63 18.76 -14.15
CA MET A 196 32.36 19.60 -15.33
C MET A 196 32.00 21.05 -14.98
N GLY A 197 32.11 21.44 -13.71
CA GLY A 197 31.77 22.77 -13.20
C GLY A 197 30.27 23.00 -13.01
N LEU A 198 29.50 21.93 -12.76
CA LEU A 198 28.06 21.97 -12.54
C LEU A 198 27.75 21.64 -11.07
N PRO A 199 27.56 22.65 -10.19
CA PRO A 199 27.39 22.42 -8.76
C PRO A 199 26.05 21.73 -8.44
N CYS A 200 26.11 20.61 -7.71
CA CYS A 200 24.94 19.97 -7.12
C CYS A 200 24.67 20.56 -5.73
N GLY A 201 23.46 21.08 -5.52
CA GLY A 201 23.06 21.68 -4.25
C GLY A 201 22.72 20.66 -3.15
N LYS A 202 22.00 21.13 -2.13
CA LYS A 202 21.38 20.27 -1.12
C LYS A 202 20.24 19.49 -1.77
N LEU A 203 20.14 18.20 -1.51
CA LEU A 203 19.20 17.33 -2.22
C LEU A 203 17.77 17.53 -1.69
N TYR A 204 16.80 17.68 -2.60
CA TYR A 204 15.36 17.74 -2.29
C TYR A 204 14.65 16.44 -2.67
N GLU A 205 14.98 15.85 -3.82
CA GLU A 205 14.33 14.63 -4.31
C GLU A 205 15.32 13.83 -5.17
N ALA A 206 15.26 12.51 -5.10
CA ALA A 206 15.81 11.59 -6.08
C ALA A 206 14.84 10.41 -6.26
N ALA A 207 14.32 10.18 -7.47
CA ALA A 207 13.32 9.16 -7.74
C ALA A 207 13.45 8.56 -9.14
N LEU A 208 13.13 7.28 -9.29
CA LEU A 208 12.95 6.68 -10.60
C LEU A 208 11.59 7.13 -11.15
N ASN A 209 11.58 7.61 -12.38
CA ASN A 209 10.51 8.41 -12.98
C ASN A 209 10.20 7.96 -14.43
N ILE A 210 8.91 7.87 -14.72
CA ILE A 210 8.35 7.83 -16.07
C ILE A 210 7.73 9.20 -16.35
N GLU A 211 8.21 9.89 -17.38
CA GLU A 211 7.61 11.15 -17.87
C GLU A 211 6.95 10.90 -19.23
N GLY A 212 5.77 11.45 -19.48
CA GLY A 212 5.09 11.44 -20.76
C GLY A 212 4.74 12.87 -21.19
N TYR A 213 5.09 13.25 -22.42
CA TYR A 213 4.79 14.58 -22.97
C TYR A 213 4.06 14.45 -24.30
N GLN A 214 2.87 15.05 -24.40
CA GLN A 214 2.00 15.03 -25.59
C GLN A 214 1.87 13.64 -26.23
N SER A 215 1.62 12.63 -25.40
CA SER A 215 1.73 11.21 -25.76
C SER A 215 0.72 10.32 -25.02
N SER A 216 0.78 9.03 -25.32
CA SER A 216 0.12 7.96 -24.58
C SER A 216 1.15 6.84 -24.29
N GLY A 217 0.85 5.91 -23.40
CA GLY A 217 1.73 4.76 -23.17
C GLY A 217 1.43 3.99 -21.89
N THR A 218 2.24 2.96 -21.65
CA THR A 218 2.28 2.22 -20.39
C THR A 218 3.71 1.94 -19.96
N ALA A 219 3.93 1.77 -18.66
CA ALA A 219 5.20 1.27 -18.12
C ALA A 219 4.95 0.46 -16.84
N ASN A 220 5.54 -0.73 -16.74
CA ASN A 220 5.62 -1.48 -15.48
C ASN A 220 7.04 -1.36 -14.93
N VAL A 221 7.23 -0.58 -13.87
CA VAL A 221 8.49 -0.52 -13.11
C VAL A 221 8.48 -1.67 -12.10
N TYR A 222 8.74 -2.88 -12.59
CA TYR A 222 8.74 -4.12 -11.80
C TYR A 222 9.93 -4.23 -10.82
N LYS A 223 10.94 -3.35 -10.93
CA LYS A 223 12.06 -3.26 -9.99
C LYS A 223 12.51 -1.81 -9.85
N ASN A 224 12.67 -1.34 -8.62
CA ASN A 224 13.16 0.01 -8.31
C ASN A 224 13.70 0.05 -6.88
N ASN A 225 14.97 -0.36 -6.72
CA ASN A 225 15.62 -0.45 -5.42
C ASN A 225 16.57 0.73 -5.25
N MET A 226 16.20 1.71 -4.41
CA MET A 226 17.06 2.83 -4.05
C MET A 226 17.95 2.46 -2.85
N THR A 227 19.26 2.66 -2.99
CA THR A 227 20.24 2.47 -1.91
C THR A 227 20.84 3.82 -1.53
N ILE A 228 20.95 4.08 -0.23
CA ILE A 228 21.63 5.26 0.34
C ILE A 228 22.69 4.78 1.34
N GLY A 229 23.90 5.34 1.27
CA GLY A 229 24.98 5.09 2.24
C GLY A 229 25.82 3.83 1.98
N GLY A 230 25.57 3.08 0.90
CA GLY A 230 26.41 1.95 0.50
C GLY A 230 27.82 2.38 0.06
N SER A 231 28.78 1.45 0.06
CA SER A 231 30.07 1.71 -0.58
C SER A 231 29.86 1.90 -2.08
N SER A 232 30.38 2.98 -2.66
CA SER A 232 30.41 3.13 -4.11
C SER A 232 31.13 1.93 -4.71
N SER A 233 30.44 1.13 -5.52
CA SER A 233 30.96 -0.01 -6.27
C SER A 233 31.85 0.46 -7.42
N GLY A 234 32.94 1.13 -7.05
CA GLY A 234 34.01 1.50 -7.96
C GLY A 234 34.59 0.24 -8.58
N SER A 235 34.33 0.06 -9.88
CA SER A 235 35.05 -0.91 -10.68
C SER A 235 36.53 -0.55 -10.62
N ASN A 236 37.29 -1.36 -9.88
CA ASN A 236 38.68 -1.08 -9.55
C ASN A 236 39.52 -1.01 -10.83
N ASN A 237 40.10 0.16 -11.10
CA ASN A 237 41.19 0.27 -12.07
C ASN A 237 42.36 1.07 -11.49
N SER A 238 43.38 0.33 -11.02
CA SER A 238 44.74 0.76 -10.70
C SER A 238 44.98 1.70 -9.50
N GLY A 239 45.91 1.28 -8.61
CA GLY A 239 47.07 2.15 -8.33
C GLY A 239 47.30 2.72 -6.92
N ASN A 240 47.91 1.90 -6.05
CA ASN A 240 49.04 2.26 -5.16
C ASN A 240 48.87 3.20 -3.92
N GLN A 241 49.41 2.69 -2.78
CA GLN A 241 50.00 3.38 -1.60
C GLN A 241 49.33 4.57 -0.88
N GLY A 242 49.17 4.44 0.45
CA GLY A 242 49.02 5.57 1.39
C GLY A 242 48.77 5.09 2.83
N SER A 243 49.41 5.71 3.84
CA SER A 243 49.47 5.17 5.21
C SER A 243 49.03 6.15 6.32
N SER A 244 48.51 5.56 7.41
CA SER A 244 48.66 6.00 8.82
C SER A 244 47.65 6.98 9.45
N GLN A 245 47.11 6.51 10.59
CA GLN A 245 46.79 7.17 11.88
C GLN A 245 46.33 8.65 11.93
N GLY A 246 45.17 8.85 12.58
CA GLY A 246 44.75 10.11 13.22
C GLY A 246 43.64 9.83 14.25
N ASN A 247 43.65 10.50 15.41
CA ASN A 247 42.88 10.10 16.59
C ASN A 247 41.95 11.21 17.13
N ASN A 248 40.96 10.78 17.93
CA ASN A 248 40.35 11.50 19.07
C ASN A 248 39.13 12.44 18.88
N GLY A 249 37.95 11.95 19.31
CA GLY A 249 37.12 12.58 20.36
C GLY A 249 35.98 13.55 19.98
N GLY A 250 34.80 13.40 20.61
CA GLY A 250 33.86 14.56 20.67
C GLY A 250 32.32 14.42 20.86
N ASN A 251 31.81 13.51 21.69
CA ASN A 251 30.56 13.69 22.51
C ASN A 251 29.13 13.83 21.88
N SER A 252 28.16 13.17 22.54
CA SER A 252 26.72 13.47 22.69
C SER A 252 25.83 13.85 21.48
N ASN A 253 24.82 13.03 21.16
CA ASN A 253 23.51 13.02 21.88
C ASN A 253 22.59 11.86 21.46
N ALA A 254 21.57 11.56 22.27
CA ALA A 254 20.64 10.45 22.06
C ALA A 254 19.43 10.82 21.17
N GLY A 255 18.91 9.85 20.42
CA GLY A 255 17.66 9.94 19.67
C GLY A 255 17.23 8.58 19.11
N ASN A 256 15.98 8.16 19.37
CA ASN A 256 15.44 6.85 18.98
C ASN A 256 15.42 6.65 17.46
N ASN A 257 15.75 5.44 17.01
CA ASN A 257 15.67 5.06 15.60
C ASN A 257 15.02 3.67 15.44
N LEU A 258 14.03 3.55 14.55
CA LEU A 258 13.38 2.29 14.20
C LEU A 258 14.28 1.51 13.22
N VAL A 259 14.45 0.21 13.45
CA VAL A 259 15.46 -0.61 12.75
C VAL A 259 14.87 -1.22 11.48
N THR A 260 15.19 -0.63 10.34
CA THR A 260 15.11 -1.31 9.02
C THR A 260 16.36 -2.18 8.84
N VAL A 261 16.20 -3.38 8.31
CA VAL A 261 17.29 -4.31 7.98
C VAL A 261 18.06 -3.76 6.78
N ASN A 262 19.35 -3.46 6.96
CA ASN A 262 20.17 -2.88 5.88
C ASN A 262 20.62 -3.97 4.90
N ASP A 263 21.09 -3.61 3.71
CA ASP A 263 21.68 -4.60 2.78
C ASP A 263 22.97 -5.25 3.35
N SER A 264 23.61 -4.66 4.36
CA SER A 264 24.68 -5.29 5.16
C SER A 264 24.21 -6.43 6.06
N ASP A 265 22.90 -6.51 6.30
CA ASP A 265 22.28 -7.38 7.30
C ASP A 265 21.51 -8.54 6.61
N LYS A 266 21.67 -8.69 5.30
CA LYS A 266 21.18 -9.81 4.47
C LYS A 266 22.26 -10.86 4.31
N ILE A 267 22.01 -12.05 4.85
CA ILE A 267 22.87 -13.22 4.71
C ILE A 267 22.46 -13.98 3.46
N GLN A 268 23.31 -13.93 2.43
CA GLN A 268 23.13 -14.67 1.17
C GLN A 268 23.22 -16.19 1.41
N CYS A 269 22.24 -16.96 0.93
CA CYS A 269 22.10 -18.40 1.21
C CYS A 269 23.19 -19.23 0.53
N GLU A 270 23.69 -18.82 -0.64
CA GLU A 270 24.81 -19.48 -1.32
C GLU A 270 26.12 -19.38 -0.53
N ASN A 271 26.24 -18.40 0.36
CA ASN A 271 27.38 -18.21 1.27
C ASN A 271 27.21 -18.92 2.64
N MET A 272 26.03 -19.49 2.92
CA MET A 272 25.80 -20.28 4.14
C MET A 272 26.36 -21.72 4.03
N THR A 273 26.59 -22.35 5.18
CA THR A 273 27.03 -23.75 5.26
C THR A 273 25.89 -24.69 4.86
N LYS A 274 26.08 -25.42 3.77
CA LYS A 274 25.12 -26.42 3.28
C LYS A 274 25.31 -27.76 3.99
N SER A 275 24.23 -28.47 4.21
CA SER A 275 24.21 -29.86 4.69
C SER A 275 22.91 -30.52 4.24
N GLY A 276 22.89 -31.84 4.14
CA GLY A 276 21.81 -32.60 3.52
C GLY A 276 22.34 -33.51 2.43
N GLN A 277 21.43 -34.12 1.69
CA GLN A 277 21.78 -35.07 0.62
C GLN A 277 21.99 -34.36 -0.73
N TYR A 278 21.28 -33.25 -0.98
CA TYR A 278 21.25 -32.59 -2.29
C TYR A 278 21.40 -31.06 -2.24
N ALA A 279 21.37 -30.43 -1.06
CA ALA A 279 21.49 -28.97 -0.89
C ALA A 279 22.65 -28.36 -1.73
N GLY A 280 22.32 -27.56 -2.75
CA GLY A 280 23.27 -27.15 -3.80
C GLY A 280 23.02 -25.73 -4.34
N ASN A 281 24.07 -25.09 -4.86
CA ASN A 281 23.94 -23.74 -5.43
C ASN A 281 23.11 -23.76 -6.73
N ILE A 282 22.30 -22.72 -6.91
CA ILE A 282 21.59 -22.39 -8.15
C ILE A 282 21.98 -21.00 -8.64
N SER A 283 21.72 -20.74 -9.93
CA SER A 283 21.91 -19.44 -10.58
C SER A 283 20.66 -18.93 -11.31
N SER A 284 19.56 -19.69 -11.23
CA SER A 284 18.24 -19.36 -11.76
C SER A 284 17.19 -19.99 -10.81
N PRO A 285 16.11 -19.28 -10.44
CA PRO A 285 15.74 -17.92 -10.86
C PRO A 285 16.55 -16.79 -10.21
N PHE A 286 17.47 -17.12 -9.30
CA PHE A 286 18.45 -16.21 -8.71
C PHE A 286 19.75 -16.97 -8.37
N SER A 287 20.80 -16.25 -8.01
CA SER A 287 21.93 -16.86 -7.28
C SER A 287 21.45 -17.22 -5.88
N GLY A 288 21.72 -18.44 -5.43
CA GLY A 288 21.18 -18.93 -4.16
C GLY A 288 21.40 -20.42 -3.98
N VAL A 289 20.53 -21.08 -3.22
CA VAL A 289 20.58 -22.52 -2.92
C VAL A 289 19.23 -23.18 -3.21
N ALA A 290 19.27 -24.38 -3.78
CA ALA A 290 18.15 -25.29 -3.82
C ALA A 290 18.25 -26.33 -2.70
N LEU A 291 17.13 -26.59 -2.05
CA LEU A 291 16.92 -27.65 -1.06
C LEU A 291 15.88 -28.60 -1.66
N TYR A 292 16.29 -29.83 -1.98
CA TYR A 292 15.51 -30.78 -2.81
C TYR A 292 14.84 -31.88 -2.00
N ALA A 293 15.31 -32.13 -0.77
CA ALA A 293 14.78 -33.21 0.06
C ALA A 293 14.72 -32.85 1.53
N ASN A 294 13.93 -33.62 2.28
CA ASN A 294 13.91 -33.56 3.74
C ASN A 294 15.33 -33.68 4.34
N ASN A 295 15.65 -32.75 5.23
CA ASN A 295 16.97 -32.54 5.85
C ASN A 295 18.04 -31.89 4.95
N ASP A 296 17.69 -31.36 3.77
CA ASP A 296 18.50 -30.34 3.10
C ASP A 296 18.41 -29.01 3.87
N THR A 297 19.57 -28.40 4.12
CA THR A 297 19.72 -27.23 5.00
C THR A 297 20.75 -26.23 4.48
N VAL A 298 20.57 -24.97 4.87
CA VAL A 298 21.66 -23.98 4.97
C VAL A 298 21.73 -23.39 6.38
N LYS A 299 22.94 -23.15 6.88
CA LYS A 299 23.19 -22.72 8.26
C LYS A 299 24.29 -21.66 8.38
N PHE A 300 24.15 -20.77 9.34
CA PHE A 300 25.20 -19.86 9.81
C PHE A 300 25.04 -19.57 11.30
N ASN A 301 26.05 -18.95 11.93
CA ASN A 301 25.98 -18.53 13.32
C ASN A 301 25.74 -17.02 13.41
N GLN A 302 24.74 -16.61 14.17
CA GLN A 302 24.40 -15.23 14.44
C GLN A 302 24.53 -14.92 15.93
N ASN A 303 25.21 -13.83 16.26
CA ASN A 303 25.25 -13.31 17.62
C ASN A 303 24.09 -12.33 17.85
N PHE A 304 23.08 -12.76 18.60
CA PHE A 304 21.88 -11.98 18.87
C PHE A 304 22.04 -11.10 20.11
N THR A 305 22.00 -9.78 19.95
CA THR A 305 22.08 -8.81 21.06
C THR A 305 20.75 -8.60 21.79
N SER A 306 19.62 -8.95 21.16
CA SER A 306 18.27 -8.96 21.73
C SER A 306 17.58 -10.32 21.51
N GLY A 307 16.48 -10.57 22.23
CA GLY A 307 15.78 -11.86 22.23
C GLY A 307 14.60 -11.99 21.26
N THR A 308 14.35 -11.01 20.38
CA THR A 308 13.25 -11.09 19.41
C THR A 308 13.59 -10.29 18.15
N HIS A 309 13.44 -10.92 16.99
CA HIS A 309 13.63 -10.30 15.67
C HIS A 309 12.54 -10.75 14.69
N ASP A 310 12.33 -9.95 13.65
CA ASP A 310 11.67 -10.38 12.41
C ASP A 310 12.69 -11.09 11.52
N PHE A 311 12.29 -12.12 10.80
CA PHE A 311 13.14 -12.85 9.84
C PHE A 311 12.48 -12.83 8.48
N THR A 312 13.18 -12.34 7.46
CA THR A 312 12.68 -12.23 6.07
C THR A 312 13.54 -13.08 5.16
N LEU A 313 12.96 -14.11 4.54
CA LEU A 313 13.64 -14.96 3.56
C LEU A 313 13.10 -14.67 2.16
N ARG A 314 14.01 -14.41 1.21
CA ARG A 314 13.68 -14.39 -0.21
C ARG A 314 13.88 -15.78 -0.81
N GLY A 315 12.89 -16.25 -1.56
CA GLY A 315 12.90 -17.59 -2.16
C GLY A 315 11.71 -17.84 -3.07
N CYS A 316 11.62 -19.05 -3.62
CA CYS A 316 10.47 -19.55 -4.38
C CYS A 316 10.40 -21.09 -4.33
N SER A 317 9.33 -21.66 -4.87
CA SER A 317 9.32 -23.07 -5.28
C SER A 317 10.07 -23.25 -6.60
N ASN A 318 10.29 -24.49 -7.02
CA ASN A 318 10.71 -24.83 -8.39
C ASN A 318 9.53 -24.87 -9.38
N ASN A 319 8.29 -24.91 -8.89
CA ASN A 319 7.06 -25.07 -9.66
C ASN A 319 5.84 -24.45 -8.93
N ASP A 320 4.62 -24.74 -9.38
CA ASP A 320 3.38 -24.17 -8.82
C ASP A 320 2.86 -24.89 -7.56
N ASN A 321 3.62 -25.85 -7.01
CA ASN A 321 3.35 -26.46 -5.71
C ASN A 321 4.04 -25.66 -4.59
N MET A 322 3.39 -25.56 -3.44
CA MET A 322 3.85 -24.74 -2.32
C MET A 322 5.09 -25.31 -1.63
N ALA A 323 6.25 -24.70 -1.88
CA ALA A 323 7.48 -25.00 -1.16
C ALA A 323 7.49 -24.41 0.26
N ARG A 324 8.16 -25.11 1.18
CA ARG A 324 8.22 -24.77 2.61
C ARG A 324 9.63 -24.88 3.16
N VAL A 325 10.07 -23.87 3.90
CA VAL A 325 11.38 -23.84 4.56
C VAL A 325 11.20 -23.47 6.03
N ASP A 326 11.60 -24.36 6.94
CA ASP A 326 11.52 -24.11 8.37
C ASP A 326 12.69 -23.27 8.86
N LEU A 327 12.39 -22.27 9.69
CA LEU A 327 13.37 -21.53 10.49
C LEU A 327 13.64 -22.27 11.80
N LYS A 328 14.91 -22.59 12.05
CA LYS A 328 15.39 -23.06 13.36
C LYS A 328 16.44 -22.10 13.91
N ILE A 329 16.36 -21.79 15.20
CA ILE A 329 17.36 -20.99 15.92
C ILE A 329 17.76 -21.75 17.18
N GLY A 330 19.05 -22.00 17.37
CA GLY A 330 19.56 -22.83 18.47
C GLY A 330 19.03 -24.28 18.44
N GLY A 331 18.70 -24.78 17.24
CA GLY A 331 18.07 -26.10 17.04
C GLY A 331 16.58 -26.16 17.34
N GLN A 332 15.95 -25.07 17.80
CA GLN A 332 14.51 -24.99 18.07
C GLN A 332 13.76 -24.43 16.86
N TYR A 333 12.62 -25.03 16.50
CA TYR A 333 11.72 -24.51 15.46
C TYR A 333 11.13 -23.14 15.85
N LYS A 334 10.99 -22.26 14.87
CA LYS A 334 10.56 -20.86 15.04
C LYS A 334 9.48 -20.38 14.09
N GLY A 335 9.17 -21.15 13.05
CA GLY A 335 8.18 -20.82 12.02
C GLY A 335 8.61 -21.39 10.66
N THR A 336 7.74 -21.25 9.67
CA THR A 336 7.95 -21.73 8.31
C THR A 336 7.77 -20.57 7.33
N PHE A 337 8.67 -20.46 6.36
CA PHE A 337 8.54 -19.62 5.17
C PHE A 337 7.77 -20.41 4.10
N TYR A 338 6.85 -19.74 3.40
CA TYR A 338 5.99 -20.36 2.40
C TYR A 338 6.13 -19.67 1.05
N TYR A 339 6.33 -20.47 0.00
CA TYR A 339 6.42 -19.99 -1.37
C TYR A 339 5.39 -20.75 -2.21
N GLY A 340 4.35 -20.06 -2.66
CA GLY A 340 3.19 -20.68 -3.31
C GLY A 340 3.46 -21.17 -4.73
N ASP A 341 4.48 -20.62 -5.40
CA ASP A 341 4.76 -20.82 -6.81
C ASP A 341 6.26 -20.62 -7.13
N SER A 342 6.58 -20.67 -8.42
CA SER A 342 7.94 -20.56 -8.96
C SER A 342 8.51 -19.13 -9.05
N TYR A 343 7.77 -18.11 -8.59
CA TYR A 343 8.21 -16.71 -8.64
C TYR A 343 8.92 -16.29 -7.34
N PRO A 344 10.14 -15.69 -7.42
CA PRO A 344 10.88 -15.20 -6.26
C PRO A 344 10.12 -14.16 -5.43
N ALA A 345 9.72 -14.53 -4.22
CA ALA A 345 8.99 -13.70 -3.26
C ALA A 345 9.76 -13.55 -1.94
N GLU A 346 9.40 -12.54 -1.14
CA GLU A 346 9.89 -12.37 0.23
C GLU A 346 8.80 -12.80 1.22
N TYR A 347 9.17 -13.66 2.18
CA TYR A 347 8.30 -14.06 3.26
C TYR A 347 8.90 -13.63 4.60
N THR A 348 8.12 -12.93 5.44
CA THR A 348 8.57 -12.45 6.75
C THR A 348 7.84 -13.14 7.90
N ILE A 349 8.59 -13.82 8.77
CA ILE A 349 8.10 -14.29 10.06
C ILE A 349 8.38 -13.19 11.08
N LYS A 350 7.33 -12.55 11.60
CA LYS A 350 7.45 -11.45 12.56
C LYS A 350 7.52 -11.92 14.01
N ASN A 351 8.17 -11.13 14.86
CA ASN A 351 8.23 -11.30 16.32
C ASN A 351 8.78 -12.67 16.77
N VAL A 352 9.78 -13.21 16.07
CA VAL A 352 10.41 -14.49 16.40
C VAL A 352 11.23 -14.37 17.68
N SER A 353 10.73 -14.93 18.78
CA SER A 353 11.45 -14.93 20.06
C SER A 353 12.49 -16.05 20.14
N HIS A 354 13.71 -15.71 20.56
CA HIS A 354 14.86 -16.58 20.71
C HIS A 354 15.77 -16.10 21.86
N GLY A 355 16.80 -16.88 22.21
CA GLY A 355 17.79 -16.44 23.21
C GLY A 355 18.65 -15.27 22.71
N THR A 356 19.39 -14.62 23.61
CA THR A 356 20.51 -13.75 23.27
C THR A 356 21.81 -14.55 23.17
N GLY A 357 22.84 -13.98 22.54
CA GLY A 357 24.15 -14.60 22.33
C GLY A 357 24.25 -15.34 20.99
N ASN A 358 25.39 -16.02 20.81
CA ASN A 358 25.70 -16.72 19.57
C ASN A 358 24.85 -18.00 19.41
N GLN A 359 24.04 -18.05 18.36
CA GLN A 359 23.18 -19.18 18.03
C GLN A 359 23.26 -19.53 16.55
N THR A 360 23.18 -20.81 16.24
CA THR A 360 23.02 -21.27 14.86
C THR A 360 21.62 -20.94 14.36
N VAL A 361 21.55 -20.23 13.24
CA VAL A 361 20.35 -20.04 12.42
C VAL A 361 20.41 -21.07 11.29
N GLU A 362 19.30 -21.79 11.10
CA GLU A 362 19.17 -22.88 10.15
C GLU A 362 17.87 -22.73 9.37
N LEU A 363 17.98 -22.84 8.04
CA LEU A 363 16.87 -22.96 7.11
C LEU A 363 16.87 -24.40 6.60
N VAL A 364 15.74 -25.10 6.71
CA VAL A 364 15.68 -26.55 6.45
C VAL A 364 14.35 -26.99 5.86
N VAL A 365 14.41 -27.90 4.88
CA VAL A 365 13.23 -28.61 4.36
C VAL A 365 12.90 -29.81 5.25
N THR A 366 11.64 -29.92 5.68
CA THR A 366 11.14 -30.95 6.63
C THR A 366 9.84 -31.63 6.20
N ALA A 367 9.22 -31.14 5.12
CA ALA A 367 7.90 -31.57 4.64
C ALA A 367 7.88 -31.84 3.13
N ASP A 368 9.04 -32.09 2.51
CA ASP A 368 9.15 -32.53 1.12
C ASP A 368 8.47 -33.91 0.94
N ASP A 369 7.77 -34.06 -0.18
CA ASP A 369 7.04 -35.24 -0.64
C ASP A 369 7.35 -35.60 -2.11
N GLY A 370 8.39 -34.98 -2.69
CA GLY A 370 8.81 -35.13 -4.08
C GLY A 370 8.01 -34.29 -5.08
N GLN A 371 7.14 -33.37 -4.64
CA GLN A 371 6.35 -32.51 -5.53
C GLN A 371 6.93 -31.10 -5.74
N TRP A 372 7.93 -30.68 -4.96
CA TRP A 372 8.51 -29.33 -5.00
C TRP A 372 9.96 -29.32 -4.47
N ASP A 373 10.79 -28.42 -4.98
CA ASP A 373 12.06 -28.03 -4.35
C ASP A 373 11.93 -26.61 -3.80
N ALA A 374 12.65 -26.29 -2.72
CA ALA A 374 12.73 -24.92 -2.21
C ALA A 374 13.99 -24.22 -2.73
N TYR A 375 13.82 -23.11 -3.44
CA TYR A 375 14.91 -22.24 -3.90
C TYR A 375 14.98 -21.03 -2.97
N ILE A 376 16.16 -20.71 -2.44
CA ILE A 376 16.36 -19.64 -1.44
C ILE A 376 17.56 -18.75 -1.81
N ASP A 377 17.36 -17.44 -1.68
CA ASP A 377 18.25 -16.36 -2.12
C ASP A 377 19.03 -15.78 -0.93
N TRP A 378 18.35 -15.03 -0.05
CA TRP A 378 18.96 -14.46 1.16
C TRP A 378 17.99 -14.38 2.34
N LEU A 379 18.55 -14.37 3.55
CA LEU A 379 17.83 -14.17 4.82
C LEU A 379 18.24 -12.85 5.48
N GLY A 380 17.28 -11.99 5.79
CA GLY A 380 17.44 -10.78 6.61
C GLY A 380 16.91 -10.96 8.04
N ILE A 381 17.46 -10.20 8.99
CA ILE A 381 17.09 -10.24 10.42
C ILE A 381 16.84 -8.80 10.94
N GLY A 382 15.64 -8.49 11.43
CA GLY A 382 15.22 -7.14 11.83
C GLY A 382 14.80 -6.99 13.29
N GLY A 383 15.15 -5.85 13.90
CA GLY A 383 14.97 -5.63 15.34
C GLY A 383 13.67 -4.93 15.72
N ILE A 384 13.01 -5.40 16.78
CA ILE A 384 11.87 -4.71 17.41
C ILE A 384 12.38 -3.71 18.44
N SER A 385 12.03 -2.43 18.30
CA SER A 385 12.19 -1.43 19.37
C SER A 385 10.91 -1.36 20.22
N SER A 386 10.98 -1.83 21.46
CA SER A 386 9.90 -1.71 22.44
C SER A 386 10.14 -0.56 23.40
N GLN A 387 9.24 0.44 23.44
CA GLN A 387 8.95 1.25 24.63
C GLN A 387 7.53 1.84 24.54
N GLY A 388 6.79 1.78 25.64
CA GLY A 388 5.52 2.51 25.82
C GLY A 388 5.74 3.88 26.46
N GLY A 389 4.81 4.81 26.23
CA GLY A 389 4.81 6.15 26.80
C GLY A 389 3.41 6.75 26.80
N ALA A 390 3.06 7.52 27.85
CA ALA A 390 1.69 7.93 28.13
C ALA A 390 1.16 9.11 27.30
N SER A 391 -0.17 9.21 27.18
CA SER A 391 -0.87 10.32 26.53
C SER A 391 -0.62 11.68 27.20
N PRO A 392 -0.45 12.78 26.43
CA PRO A 392 -0.52 14.13 26.95
C PRO A 392 -1.98 14.60 27.10
N SER A 393 -2.29 15.22 28.24
CA SER A 393 -3.56 15.94 28.48
C SER A 393 -3.48 17.35 27.87
N PRO A 394 -4.57 17.92 27.30
CA PRO A 394 -4.51 19.21 26.61
C PRO A 394 -4.47 20.41 27.57
N SER A 395 -3.52 21.31 27.37
CA SER A 395 -3.48 22.60 28.07
C SER A 395 -4.39 23.64 27.41
N THR A 396 -5.14 24.38 28.21
CA THR A 396 -6.06 25.42 27.77
C THR A 396 -5.36 26.67 27.21
N GLY A 397 -5.78 27.10 26.02
CA GLY A 397 -5.41 28.39 25.41
C GLY A 397 -6.64 29.09 24.86
N ASN A 398 -7.10 30.16 25.51
CA ASN A 398 -8.35 30.84 25.19
C ASN A 398 -8.12 32.02 24.23
N GLY A 399 -8.76 32.02 23.07
CA GLY A 399 -8.72 33.10 22.07
C GLY A 399 -10.09 33.32 21.46
N ASN A 400 -10.83 34.29 22.00
CA ASN A 400 -12.24 34.53 21.67
C ASN A 400 -12.42 35.52 20.52
N SER A 401 -13.24 35.18 19.52
CA SER A 401 -13.94 36.13 18.65
C SER A 401 -15.32 35.56 18.33
N GLY A 402 -16.35 36.27 18.79
CA GLY A 402 -17.67 35.67 19.00
C GLY A 402 -18.54 35.56 17.74
N GLY A 403 -19.12 34.37 17.56
CA GLY A 403 -20.33 34.12 16.76
C GLY A 403 -21.15 33.05 17.49
N ASN A 404 -22.37 33.36 17.90
CA ASN A 404 -23.16 32.49 18.78
C ASN A 404 -23.91 31.41 18.00
N THR A 405 -23.49 30.14 18.13
CA THR A 405 -24.30 28.97 17.78
C THR A 405 -24.15 27.90 18.86
N GLY A 406 -25.23 27.59 19.59
CA GLY A 406 -25.24 26.42 20.47
C GLY A 406 -25.06 25.12 19.68
N ASN A 407 -24.58 24.06 20.34
CA ASN A 407 -24.41 22.73 19.75
C ASN A 407 -25.69 22.31 19.02
N LYS A 408 -25.66 22.33 17.69
CA LYS A 408 -26.73 21.78 16.86
C LYS A 408 -26.75 20.27 17.05
N LYS A 409 -27.93 19.70 17.20
CA LYS A 409 -28.06 18.24 17.23
C LYS A 409 -27.73 17.69 15.86
N VAL A 410 -27.03 16.57 15.78
CA VAL A 410 -26.62 15.94 14.52
C VAL A 410 -27.09 14.50 14.43
N VAL A 411 -27.48 14.08 13.22
CA VAL A 411 -27.91 12.71 12.91
C VAL A 411 -27.38 12.29 11.54
N ALA A 412 -27.04 11.02 11.38
CA ALA A 412 -26.74 10.45 10.07
C ALA A 412 -27.97 9.76 9.51
N LEU A 413 -28.43 10.19 8.34
CA LEU A 413 -29.46 9.48 7.58
C LEU A 413 -28.78 8.46 6.67
N THR A 414 -29.19 7.20 6.72
CA THR A 414 -28.53 6.11 5.99
C THR A 414 -29.51 5.20 5.24
N PHE A 415 -29.05 4.65 4.12
CA PHE A 415 -29.85 3.81 3.23
C PHE A 415 -29.12 2.51 2.85
N ASP A 416 -29.87 1.41 2.85
CA ASP A 416 -29.40 0.07 2.48
C ASP A 416 -30.06 -0.47 1.20
N ASP A 417 -29.39 -1.44 0.59
CA ASP A 417 -29.80 -2.24 -0.58
C ASP A 417 -29.75 -1.56 -1.96
N GLY A 418 -29.36 -0.29 -2.02
CA GLY A 418 -28.99 0.39 -3.27
C GLY A 418 -27.67 -0.13 -3.89
N PRO A 419 -27.25 0.44 -5.03
CA PRO A 419 -27.96 1.46 -5.80
C PRO A 419 -29.06 0.85 -6.69
N SER A 420 -30.21 1.53 -6.79
CA SER A 420 -31.38 1.11 -7.59
C SER A 420 -32.08 2.32 -8.20
N SER A 421 -33.15 2.14 -8.99
CA SER A 421 -33.93 3.30 -9.45
C SER A 421 -34.69 4.01 -8.31
N THR A 422 -34.79 3.39 -7.14
CA THR A 422 -35.31 4.03 -5.92
C THR A 422 -34.27 4.93 -5.27
N THR A 423 -32.98 4.63 -5.42
CA THR A 423 -31.88 5.52 -4.99
C THR A 423 -31.95 6.88 -5.67
N ASP A 424 -32.23 6.95 -6.97
CA ASP A 424 -32.42 8.24 -7.66
C ASP A 424 -33.60 9.05 -7.10
N GLN A 425 -34.71 8.37 -6.74
CA GLN A 425 -35.87 9.01 -6.11
C GLN A 425 -35.58 9.49 -4.68
N VAL A 426 -34.72 8.77 -3.94
CA VAL A 426 -34.20 9.24 -2.66
C VAL A 426 -33.35 10.50 -2.87
N LEU A 427 -32.44 10.49 -3.86
CA LEU A 427 -31.57 11.63 -4.17
C LEU A 427 -32.35 12.86 -4.62
N ASP A 428 -33.45 12.72 -5.36
CA ASP A 428 -34.34 13.83 -5.70
C ASP A 428 -34.86 14.56 -4.45
N VAL A 429 -35.25 13.81 -3.41
CA VAL A 429 -35.69 14.39 -2.14
C VAL A 429 -34.51 14.97 -1.37
N LEU A 430 -33.39 14.27 -1.26
CA LEU A 430 -32.20 14.76 -0.55
C LEU A 430 -31.67 16.07 -1.15
N GLU A 431 -31.68 16.21 -2.48
CA GLU A 431 -31.28 17.41 -3.21
C GLU A 431 -32.26 18.57 -2.96
N GLN A 432 -33.58 18.31 -3.01
CA GLN A 432 -34.61 19.32 -2.71
C GLN A 432 -34.44 19.95 -1.32
N TYR A 433 -34.04 19.17 -0.31
CA TYR A 433 -33.84 19.65 1.06
C TYR A 433 -32.39 19.99 1.42
N ASN A 434 -31.45 19.89 0.46
CA ASN A 434 -30.01 20.09 0.66
C ASN A 434 -29.44 19.26 1.84
N VAL A 435 -29.76 17.96 1.83
CA VAL A 435 -29.39 16.98 2.87
C VAL A 435 -28.39 15.97 2.32
N LYS A 436 -27.34 15.68 3.10
CA LYS A 436 -26.41 14.56 2.85
C LYS A 436 -26.90 13.29 3.56
N ALA A 437 -26.54 12.13 3.00
CA ALA A 437 -26.81 10.81 3.58
C ALA A 437 -25.59 9.88 3.44
N THR A 438 -25.67 8.67 3.99
CA THR A 438 -24.70 7.58 3.77
C THR A 438 -25.40 6.35 3.19
N PHE A 439 -24.93 5.84 2.06
CA PHE A 439 -25.53 4.70 1.37
C PHE A 439 -24.62 3.48 1.52
N PHE A 440 -25.14 2.39 2.10
CA PHE A 440 -24.44 1.11 2.17
C PHE A 440 -24.88 0.29 0.96
N LEU A 441 -23.98 0.15 -0.01
CA LEU A 441 -24.28 -0.38 -1.33
C LEU A 441 -24.06 -1.89 -1.37
N ILE A 442 -24.99 -2.63 -2.00
CA ILE A 442 -24.78 -4.03 -2.40
C ILE A 442 -23.87 -4.03 -3.63
N GLY A 443 -22.72 -4.71 -3.54
CA GLY A 443 -21.72 -4.70 -4.61
C GLY A 443 -22.23 -5.23 -5.97
N GLN A 444 -23.12 -6.23 -6.00
CA GLN A 444 -23.76 -6.70 -7.24
C GLN A 444 -24.64 -5.64 -7.93
N ASN A 445 -25.18 -4.68 -7.17
CA ASN A 445 -25.98 -3.58 -7.72
C ASN A 445 -25.09 -2.47 -8.33
N VAL A 446 -23.79 -2.47 -8.05
CA VAL A 446 -22.81 -1.50 -8.57
C VAL A 446 -22.34 -1.92 -9.96
N ASN A 447 -22.80 -1.22 -10.99
CA ASN A 447 -22.48 -1.49 -12.39
C ASN A 447 -22.67 -0.23 -13.27
N SER A 448 -22.45 -0.35 -14.58
CA SER A 448 -22.55 0.78 -15.52
C SER A 448 -23.92 1.47 -15.56
N ASN A 449 -25.01 0.78 -15.19
CA ASN A 449 -26.35 1.38 -15.17
C ASN A 449 -26.58 2.25 -13.92
N THR A 450 -25.93 1.90 -12.81
CA THR A 450 -26.03 2.60 -11.52
C THR A 450 -24.90 3.61 -11.30
N MET A 451 -23.87 3.62 -12.16
CA MET A 451 -22.77 4.58 -12.16
C MET A 451 -23.24 6.05 -12.11
N ALA A 452 -24.28 6.42 -12.87
CA ALA A 452 -24.80 7.80 -12.88
C ALA A 452 -25.42 8.19 -11.52
N THR A 453 -26.25 7.31 -10.95
CA THR A 453 -26.83 7.41 -9.61
C THR A 453 -25.74 7.56 -8.55
N MET A 454 -24.68 6.74 -8.63
CA MET A 454 -23.55 6.79 -7.69
C MET A 454 -22.72 8.07 -7.84
N GLN A 455 -22.48 8.54 -9.06
CA GLN A 455 -21.79 9.81 -9.28
C GLN A 455 -22.62 10.98 -8.73
N ARG A 456 -23.96 10.90 -8.80
CA ARG A 456 -24.87 11.86 -8.17
C ARG A 456 -24.76 11.83 -6.63
N GLN A 457 -24.71 10.65 -6.01
CA GLN A 457 -24.46 10.51 -4.56
C GLN A 457 -23.16 11.25 -4.16
N VAL A 458 -22.06 11.01 -4.87
CA VAL A 458 -20.75 11.65 -4.60
C VAL A 458 -20.82 13.17 -4.82
N ASN A 459 -21.43 13.63 -5.92
CA ASN A 459 -21.54 15.05 -6.24
C ASN A 459 -22.38 15.83 -5.21
N MET A 460 -23.38 15.17 -4.59
CA MET A 460 -24.18 15.73 -3.49
C MET A 460 -23.45 15.71 -2.13
N GLY A 461 -22.23 15.16 -2.07
CA GLY A 461 -21.46 15.01 -0.85
C GLY A 461 -21.99 13.93 0.10
N CYS A 462 -22.77 12.97 -0.41
CA CYS A 462 -23.15 11.77 0.33
C CYS A 462 -21.96 10.81 0.45
N GLU A 463 -21.97 9.99 1.50
CA GLU A 463 -20.94 8.96 1.74
C GLU A 463 -21.41 7.61 1.18
N LEU A 464 -20.47 6.84 0.60
CA LEU A 464 -20.72 5.48 0.12
C LEU A 464 -19.98 4.48 1.00
N ALA A 465 -20.67 3.42 1.39
CA ALA A 465 -20.23 2.40 2.32
C ALA A 465 -20.58 1.00 1.80
N SER A 466 -20.08 -0.06 2.44
CA SER A 466 -20.25 -1.45 1.98
C SER A 466 -21.42 -2.16 2.67
N HIS A 467 -22.29 -2.81 1.90
CA HIS A 467 -23.32 -3.74 2.38
C HIS A 467 -23.09 -5.18 1.90
N SER A 468 -21.83 -5.60 1.77
CA SER A 468 -21.39 -6.85 1.11
C SER A 468 -21.67 -6.89 -0.40
N TYR A 469 -21.17 -7.92 -1.07
CA TYR A 469 -21.27 -8.03 -2.53
C TYR A 469 -22.57 -8.70 -2.96
N THR A 470 -22.95 -9.81 -2.30
CA THR A 470 -24.13 -10.62 -2.65
C THR A 470 -25.32 -10.46 -1.70
N HIS A 471 -25.19 -9.67 -0.63
CA HIS A 471 -26.21 -9.52 0.43
C HIS A 471 -26.59 -10.85 1.12
N GLU A 472 -25.66 -11.80 1.16
CA GLU A 472 -25.79 -13.04 1.94
C GLU A 472 -25.45 -12.81 3.42
N ASP A 473 -25.95 -13.67 4.31
CA ASP A 473 -25.63 -13.60 5.74
C ASP A 473 -24.17 -14.01 6.00
N MET A 474 -23.32 -12.99 6.13
CA MET A 474 -21.89 -13.11 6.33
C MET A 474 -21.49 -13.72 7.69
N ALA A 475 -22.41 -13.82 8.68
CA ALA A 475 -22.07 -14.38 9.99
C ALA A 475 -21.74 -15.87 9.92
N TYR A 476 -22.26 -16.57 8.91
CA TYR A 476 -22.07 -18.00 8.66
C TYR A 476 -21.01 -18.31 7.58
N MET A 477 -20.38 -17.30 7.00
CA MET A 477 -19.37 -17.45 5.95
C MET A 477 -17.99 -17.86 6.47
N SER A 478 -17.15 -18.40 5.58
CA SER A 478 -15.73 -18.60 5.89
C SER A 478 -14.97 -17.27 5.93
N PRO A 479 -13.80 -17.20 6.60
CA PRO A 479 -12.93 -16.02 6.59
C PRO A 479 -12.58 -15.51 5.18
N ASN A 480 -12.44 -16.43 4.22
CA ASN A 480 -12.08 -16.09 2.85
C ASN A 480 -13.27 -15.49 2.09
N ASP A 481 -14.47 -16.03 2.28
CA ASP A 481 -15.68 -15.51 1.66
C ASP A 481 -16.03 -14.13 2.23
N ILE A 482 -15.84 -13.93 3.55
CA ILE A 482 -15.97 -12.62 4.20
C ILE A 482 -15.05 -11.58 3.54
N LYS A 483 -13.76 -11.92 3.35
CA LYS A 483 -12.79 -11.06 2.67
C LYS A 483 -13.17 -10.78 1.22
N ASN A 484 -13.67 -11.79 0.49
CA ASN A 484 -14.13 -11.62 -0.90
C ASN A 484 -15.34 -10.69 -1.00
N GLN A 485 -16.34 -10.84 -0.12
CA GLN A 485 -17.53 -9.97 -0.07
C GLN A 485 -17.14 -8.50 0.14
N MET A 486 -16.19 -8.23 1.04
CA MET A 486 -15.65 -6.88 1.26
C MET A 486 -14.85 -6.38 0.05
N TYR A 487 -13.89 -7.17 -0.41
CA TYR A 487 -13.01 -6.82 -1.52
C TYR A 487 -13.79 -6.51 -2.81
N TRP A 488 -14.74 -7.37 -3.21
CA TRP A 488 -15.53 -7.16 -4.42
C TRP A 488 -16.43 -5.93 -4.33
N THR A 489 -16.99 -5.63 -3.15
CA THR A 489 -17.83 -4.44 -2.95
C THR A 489 -17.02 -3.16 -3.00
N SER A 490 -15.92 -3.08 -2.24
CA SER A 490 -15.00 -1.93 -2.30
C SER A 490 -14.46 -1.74 -3.71
N SER A 491 -14.04 -2.82 -4.38
CA SER A 491 -13.59 -2.77 -5.78
C SER A 491 -14.67 -2.26 -6.72
N ALA A 492 -15.91 -2.72 -6.59
CA ALA A 492 -17.01 -2.28 -7.46
C ALA A 492 -17.31 -0.79 -7.26
N ILE A 493 -17.39 -0.31 -6.01
CA ILE A 493 -17.66 1.10 -5.69
C ILE A 493 -16.51 1.99 -6.19
N ASN A 494 -15.26 1.62 -5.90
CA ASN A 494 -14.08 2.36 -6.30
C ASN A 494 -13.93 2.39 -7.83
N ASN A 495 -14.07 1.27 -8.53
CA ASN A 495 -14.03 1.21 -10.00
C ASN A 495 -15.17 2.01 -10.68
N THR A 496 -16.27 2.27 -9.99
CA THR A 496 -17.43 2.96 -10.56
C THR A 496 -17.42 4.46 -10.32
N VAL A 497 -16.98 4.93 -9.14
CA VAL A 497 -16.99 6.36 -8.76
C VAL A 497 -15.78 6.85 -7.94
N GLY A 498 -14.73 6.05 -7.78
CA GLY A 498 -13.49 6.44 -7.10
C GLY A 498 -13.62 6.64 -5.59
N VAL A 499 -14.57 5.96 -4.94
CA VAL A 499 -14.79 6.04 -3.48
C VAL A 499 -14.40 4.72 -2.81
N GLU A 500 -13.59 4.82 -1.75
CA GLU A 500 -13.26 3.70 -0.86
C GLU A 500 -14.22 3.67 0.34
N PRO A 501 -14.97 2.57 0.58
CA PRO A 501 -15.87 2.43 1.72
C PRO A 501 -15.15 2.51 3.08
N LYS A 502 -15.52 3.49 3.91
CA LYS A 502 -14.97 3.65 5.28
C LYS A 502 -15.70 2.86 6.35
N PHE A 503 -16.88 2.34 6.02
CA PHE A 503 -17.80 1.68 6.93
C PHE A 503 -18.40 0.45 6.28
N PHE A 504 -18.76 -0.53 7.11
CA PHE A 504 -19.48 -1.72 6.69
C PHE A 504 -20.77 -1.84 7.50
N ARG A 505 -21.87 -2.14 6.83
CA ARG A 505 -23.10 -2.60 7.49
C ARG A 505 -23.31 -4.07 7.15
N PRO A 506 -23.39 -4.97 8.14
CA PRO A 506 -23.65 -6.37 7.86
C PRO A 506 -25.08 -6.60 7.34
N PRO A 507 -25.27 -7.39 6.26
CA PRO A 507 -26.58 -7.89 5.86
C PRO A 507 -27.35 -8.49 7.05
N TYR A 508 -28.64 -8.21 7.13
CA TYR A 508 -29.52 -8.62 8.25
C TYR A 508 -29.07 -8.15 9.65
N ILE A 509 -28.11 -7.23 9.75
CA ILE A 509 -27.43 -6.84 11.00
C ILE A 509 -26.70 -8.05 11.66
N SER A 510 -26.46 -9.12 10.90
CA SER A 510 -25.90 -10.37 11.39
C SER A 510 -24.37 -10.27 11.55
N VAL A 511 -23.85 -10.56 12.74
CA VAL A 511 -22.42 -10.43 13.06
C VAL A 511 -21.85 -11.70 13.71
N SER A 512 -20.58 -12.00 13.40
CA SER A 512 -19.81 -13.04 14.07
C SER A 512 -18.39 -12.59 14.40
N ASN A 513 -17.72 -13.25 15.35
CA ASN A 513 -16.31 -12.99 15.65
C ASN A 513 -15.41 -13.16 14.42
N THR A 514 -15.77 -14.08 13.51
CA THR A 514 -15.07 -14.29 12.24
C THR A 514 -15.12 -13.05 11.36
N MET A 515 -16.24 -12.33 11.33
CA MET A 515 -16.37 -11.07 10.59
C MET A 515 -15.48 -9.98 11.20
N TYR A 516 -15.55 -9.77 12.53
CA TYR A 516 -14.69 -8.78 13.21
C TYR A 516 -13.19 -9.06 13.05
N GLN A 517 -12.79 -10.30 12.78
CA GLN A 517 -11.40 -10.71 12.53
C GLN A 517 -10.95 -10.59 11.05
N ASN A 518 -11.87 -10.30 10.13
CA ASN A 518 -11.61 -10.30 8.68
C ASN A 518 -12.20 -9.08 7.95
N ILE A 519 -12.72 -8.10 8.67
CA ILE A 519 -13.25 -6.83 8.15
C ILE A 519 -12.60 -5.69 8.94
N ASP A 520 -11.72 -4.94 8.29
CA ASP A 520 -10.86 -3.92 8.92
C ASP A 520 -11.51 -2.51 9.00
N VAL A 521 -12.82 -2.40 8.79
CA VAL A 521 -13.60 -1.15 8.86
C VAL A 521 -14.70 -1.24 9.93
N PRO A 522 -15.11 -0.13 10.58
CA PRO A 522 -16.13 -0.16 11.62
C PRO A 522 -17.49 -0.66 11.14
N PHE A 523 -18.14 -1.43 12.01
CA PHE A 523 -19.46 -2.01 11.76
C PHE A 523 -20.54 -1.02 12.18
N ILE A 524 -21.48 -0.73 11.28
CA ILE A 524 -22.61 0.17 11.49
C ILE A 524 -23.91 -0.65 11.46
N GLN A 525 -24.73 -0.47 12.49
CA GLN A 525 -26.13 -0.90 12.51
C GLN A 525 -27.00 0.34 12.27
N GLY A 526 -27.42 1.05 13.32
CA GLY A 526 -28.36 2.17 13.24
C GLY A 526 -29.72 1.84 13.86
N THR A 527 -30.60 2.83 13.92
CA THR A 527 -31.98 2.67 14.39
C THR A 527 -32.86 2.22 13.22
N MET A 528 -33.45 1.03 13.33
CA MET A 528 -34.33 0.46 12.31
C MET A 528 -35.76 0.99 12.46
N HIS A 529 -36.43 1.26 11.33
CA HIS A 529 -37.79 1.80 11.30
C HIS A 529 -38.80 0.94 10.51
N ASN A 530 -38.45 -0.34 10.24
CA ASN A 530 -39.28 -1.34 9.56
C ASN A 530 -39.78 -0.89 8.17
N ASP A 531 -38.99 -0.10 7.46
CA ASP A 531 -39.31 0.44 6.14
C ASP A 531 -39.02 -0.54 4.99
N TRP A 532 -38.55 -1.75 5.27
CA TRP A 532 -38.56 -2.86 4.31
C TRP A 532 -39.92 -3.59 4.32
N GLU A 533 -40.56 -3.73 5.49
CA GLU A 533 -41.77 -4.53 5.71
C GLU A 533 -42.95 -4.11 4.82
N SER A 534 -43.63 -5.08 4.20
CA SER A 534 -44.71 -4.82 3.25
C SER A 534 -45.96 -4.19 3.89
N GLY A 535 -46.17 -4.42 5.19
CA GLY A 535 -47.28 -3.87 5.96
C GLY A 535 -47.04 -2.47 6.56
N THR A 536 -45.82 -1.93 6.48
CA THR A 536 -45.50 -0.61 7.03
C THR A 536 -45.87 0.49 6.03
N SER A 537 -46.69 1.46 6.45
CA SER A 537 -47.00 2.67 5.68
C SER A 537 -45.95 3.77 5.86
N SER A 538 -45.83 4.68 4.89
CA SER A 538 -44.97 5.86 4.98
C SER A 538 -45.20 6.67 6.27
N SER A 539 -46.46 6.90 6.65
CA SER A 539 -46.82 7.56 7.92
C SER A 539 -46.31 6.82 9.17
N GLN A 540 -46.22 5.49 9.15
CA GLN A 540 -45.64 4.72 10.26
C GLN A 540 -44.10 4.88 10.32
N ILE A 541 -43.43 4.94 9.16
CA ILE A 541 -41.98 5.23 9.08
C ILE A 541 -41.71 6.63 9.65
N VAL A 542 -42.44 7.66 9.18
CA VAL A 542 -42.33 9.05 9.67
C VAL A 542 -42.51 9.12 11.18
N ASN A 543 -43.60 8.54 11.72
CA ASN A 543 -43.85 8.53 13.16
C ASN A 543 -42.78 7.79 13.96
N SER A 544 -42.25 6.68 13.42
CA SER A 544 -41.18 5.90 14.07
C SER A 544 -39.90 6.72 14.19
N VAL A 545 -39.45 7.34 13.10
CA VAL A 545 -38.25 8.19 13.08
C VAL A 545 -38.43 9.40 14.00
N LEU A 546 -39.46 10.23 13.75
CA LEU A 546 -39.62 11.52 14.44
C LEU A 546 -39.84 11.41 15.96
N SER A 547 -40.29 10.26 16.46
CA SER A 547 -40.52 10.03 17.90
C SER A 547 -39.36 9.39 18.65
N SER A 548 -38.38 8.79 17.94
CA SER A 548 -37.29 8.02 18.56
C SER A 548 -35.90 8.63 18.38
N THR A 549 -35.67 9.43 17.32
CA THR A 549 -34.38 10.05 16.99
C THR A 549 -33.84 10.96 18.09
N LYS A 550 -32.58 10.72 18.48
CA LYS A 550 -31.79 11.51 19.42
C LYS A 550 -30.56 12.12 18.75
N ASP A 551 -29.93 13.07 19.44
CA ASP A 551 -28.63 13.61 19.02
C ASP A 551 -27.57 12.51 18.99
N GLY A 552 -26.84 12.40 17.88
CA GLY A 552 -25.85 11.36 17.64
C GLY A 552 -26.38 10.08 16.97
N ASP A 553 -27.67 9.95 16.66
CA ASP A 553 -28.21 8.71 16.09
C ASP A 553 -27.86 8.50 14.61
N ILE A 554 -27.74 7.23 14.22
CA ILE A 554 -27.60 6.77 12.83
C ILE A 554 -28.94 6.13 12.43
N ILE A 555 -29.73 6.79 11.58
CA ILE A 555 -31.06 6.34 11.13
C ILE A 555 -30.88 5.37 9.96
N LEU A 556 -31.45 4.16 10.05
CA LEU A 556 -31.43 3.15 9.00
C LEU A 556 -32.79 3.10 8.27
N LEU A 557 -32.74 3.32 6.96
CA LEU A 557 -33.81 3.11 5.98
C LEU A 557 -33.25 2.29 4.80
N HIS A 558 -34.09 1.94 3.81
CA HIS A 558 -33.70 1.13 2.64
C HIS A 558 -34.12 1.77 1.32
N ASP A 559 -33.24 1.71 0.32
CA ASP A 559 -33.45 2.19 -1.04
C ASP A 559 -33.38 1.08 -2.13
N PHE A 560 -33.70 -0.17 -1.75
CA PHE A 560 -33.91 -1.26 -2.71
C PHE A 560 -34.97 -0.92 -3.78
N GLN A 561 -34.85 -1.60 -4.91
CA GLN A 561 -35.71 -1.42 -6.08
C GLN A 561 -37.20 -1.55 -5.73
N GLY A 562 -37.91 -0.42 -5.82
CA GLY A 562 -39.36 -0.35 -5.58
C GLY A 562 -39.79 0.13 -4.20
N ASN A 563 -38.86 0.52 -3.30
CA ASN A 563 -39.20 0.96 -1.94
C ASN A 563 -39.81 2.39 -1.85
N SER A 564 -40.86 2.64 -2.63
CA SER A 564 -41.51 3.95 -2.77
C SER A 564 -42.09 4.52 -1.46
N LYS A 565 -42.37 3.69 -0.45
CA LYS A 565 -42.84 4.14 0.87
C LYS A 565 -41.78 4.90 1.66
N THR A 566 -40.49 4.58 1.47
CA THR A 566 -39.38 5.31 2.06
C THR A 566 -39.22 6.67 1.39
N VAL A 567 -39.24 6.72 0.05
CA VAL A 567 -39.27 7.97 -0.73
C VAL A 567 -40.42 8.89 -0.29
N GLN A 568 -41.63 8.35 -0.07
CA GLN A 568 -42.78 9.11 0.42
C GLN A 568 -42.62 9.63 1.85
N ALA A 569 -41.89 8.93 2.71
CA ALA A 569 -41.66 9.31 4.10
C ALA A 569 -40.58 10.40 4.25
N LEU A 570 -39.58 10.41 3.37
CA LEU A 570 -38.39 11.27 3.49
C LEU A 570 -38.66 12.77 3.64
N PRO A 571 -39.56 13.42 2.87
CA PRO A 571 -39.85 14.85 3.03
C PRO A 571 -40.28 15.19 4.46
N GLN A 572 -41.20 14.41 5.03
CA GLN A 572 -41.73 14.65 6.38
C GLN A 572 -40.71 14.29 7.49
N ILE A 573 -39.83 13.32 7.25
CA ILE A 573 -38.70 13.00 8.15
C ILE A 573 -37.72 14.17 8.18
N ILE A 574 -37.32 14.67 7.01
CA ILE A 574 -36.33 15.74 6.88
C ILE A 574 -36.86 17.04 7.48
N GLU A 575 -38.06 17.47 7.08
CA GLU A 575 -38.71 18.65 7.66
C GLU A 575 -38.93 18.49 9.17
N GLY A 576 -39.41 17.33 9.62
CA GLY A 576 -39.68 17.06 11.03
C GLY A 576 -38.43 17.14 11.90
N LEU A 577 -37.31 16.54 11.46
CA LEU A 577 -36.05 16.60 12.19
C LEU A 577 -35.38 17.98 12.11
N GLN A 578 -35.41 18.66 10.96
CA GLN A 578 -34.93 20.04 10.84
C GLN A 578 -35.71 21.00 11.75
N ASN A 579 -37.05 20.87 11.81
CA ASN A 579 -37.89 21.63 12.74
C ASN A 579 -37.63 21.32 14.22
N GLN A 580 -37.18 20.10 14.53
CA GLN A 580 -36.68 19.73 15.86
C GLN A 580 -35.25 20.24 16.14
N GLY A 581 -34.60 20.91 15.19
CA GLY A 581 -33.24 21.46 15.33
C GLY A 581 -32.11 20.46 15.07
N TYR A 582 -32.36 19.40 14.31
CA TYR A 582 -31.33 18.48 13.82
C TYR A 582 -30.69 18.97 12.52
N GLN A 583 -29.39 18.71 12.38
CA GLN A 583 -28.64 18.81 11.14
C GLN A 583 -28.30 17.38 10.66
N PHE A 584 -28.51 17.12 9.38
CA PHE A 584 -28.13 15.87 8.75
C PHE A 584 -26.66 15.92 8.31
N VAL A 585 -25.95 14.81 8.52
CA VAL A 585 -24.52 14.63 8.24
C VAL A 585 -24.25 13.20 7.73
N THR A 586 -23.08 12.93 7.16
CA THR A 586 -22.65 11.56 6.87
C THR A 586 -22.23 10.80 8.14
N VAL A 587 -22.02 9.48 8.06
CA VAL A 587 -21.54 8.69 9.21
C VAL A 587 -20.13 9.12 9.62
N SER A 588 -19.23 9.40 8.66
CA SER A 588 -17.91 10.01 8.93
C SER A 588 -18.04 11.35 9.67
N GLU A 589 -18.86 12.27 9.16
CA GLU A 589 -19.08 13.59 9.75
C GLU A 589 -19.69 13.48 11.17
N LEU A 590 -20.60 12.53 11.39
CA LEU A 590 -21.23 12.28 12.70
C LEU A 590 -20.19 11.86 13.76
N PHE A 591 -19.36 10.86 13.48
CA PHE A 591 -18.30 10.43 14.41
C PHE A 591 -17.28 11.54 14.67
N GLN A 592 -16.92 12.31 13.64
CA GLN A 592 -16.02 13.46 13.76
C GLN A 592 -16.60 14.55 14.67
N ILE A 593 -17.85 14.96 14.46
CA ILE A 593 -18.52 16.02 15.24
C ILE A 593 -18.70 15.59 16.70
N LYS A 594 -19.01 14.31 16.94
CA LYS A 594 -19.22 13.76 18.28
C LYS A 594 -17.91 13.41 19.00
N GLY A 595 -16.76 13.48 18.32
CA GLY A 595 -15.44 13.20 18.89
C GLY A 595 -15.25 11.73 19.27
N VAL A 596 -15.92 10.81 18.58
CA VAL A 596 -15.93 9.37 18.88
C VAL A 596 -15.14 8.63 17.81
N ASN A 597 -14.15 7.84 18.21
CA ASN A 597 -13.43 6.94 17.30
C ASN A 597 -14.29 5.69 17.01
N PRO A 598 -14.72 5.44 15.76
CA PRO A 598 -15.53 4.27 15.44
C PRO A 598 -14.72 2.96 15.41
N ASN A 599 -13.38 3.03 15.31
CA ASN A 599 -12.49 1.86 15.29
C ASN A 599 -12.36 1.25 16.70
N VAL A 600 -13.37 0.47 17.11
CA VAL A 600 -13.41 -0.29 18.36
C VAL A 600 -13.69 -1.75 18.02
N GLU A 601 -12.78 -2.64 18.44
CA GLU A 601 -12.91 -4.08 18.18
C GLU A 601 -14.23 -4.64 18.71
N TYR A 602 -14.82 -5.58 17.97
CA TYR A 602 -16.07 -6.29 18.33
C TYR A 602 -17.28 -5.38 18.62
N LYS A 603 -17.27 -4.12 18.13
CA LYS A 603 -18.37 -3.16 18.30
C LYS A 603 -19.09 -2.88 16.99
N ILE A 604 -20.42 -2.94 17.05
CA ILE A 604 -21.32 -2.42 16.02
C ILE A 604 -22.05 -1.18 16.54
N TRP A 605 -22.13 -0.13 15.73
CA TRP A 605 -22.58 1.19 16.17
C TRP A 605 -24.00 1.52 15.67
N SER A 606 -24.88 1.97 16.56
CA SER A 606 -26.20 2.51 16.20
C SER A 606 -26.35 4.02 16.41
N ASN A 607 -25.39 4.64 17.09
CA ASN A 607 -25.28 6.07 17.33
C ASN A 607 -23.82 6.38 17.70
N ALA A 608 -23.43 7.66 17.65
CA ALA A 608 -22.12 8.18 18.03
C ALA A 608 -22.16 8.87 19.42
N ASN A 609 -22.92 8.32 20.37
CA ASN A 609 -22.83 8.71 21.78
C ASN A 609 -21.86 7.77 22.52
N GLN A 610 -21.23 8.27 23.59
CA GLN A 610 -20.26 7.53 24.41
C GLN A 610 -20.96 6.55 25.36
#